data_AF-A0A524QZ21-F1
#
_entry.id   AF-A0A524QZ21-F1
#
_cell.length_a   1.000
_cell.length_b   1.000
_cell.length_c   1.000
_cell.angle_alpha   90.00
_cell.angle_beta   90.00
_cell.angle_gamma   90.00
#
_symmetry.space_group_name_H-M   'P 1'
#
loop_
_entity.id
_entity.type
_entity.pdbx_description
1 polymer ?
#
loop_
_entity_poly.entity_id
_entity_poly.type
_entity_poly.pdbx_seq_one_letter_code
_entity_poly.pdbx_strand_id
1 'polypeptide(L)'
;MQTGKTPKMLLEQPELLPLLSEEWDAFATLDKARQHGFSGPQPITLTEIEAFCRLNDPPDRDQLIKYIQKLDEAYLRWYVKKQ
;
A
#
# COMPACT_ATOMS: atom_id res chain seq x y z
N MET A 1 15.69 7.01 31.37
CA MET A 1 14.47 7.43 30.64
C MET A 1 14.83 7.50 29.17
N GLN A 2 14.35 6.56 28.35
CA GLN A 2 14.63 6.55 26.92
C GLN A 2 13.55 7.42 26.26
N THR A 3 13.88 8.65 25.89
CA THR A 3 12.97 9.54 25.17
C THR A 3 12.78 8.98 23.77
N GLY A 4 11.55 8.56 23.46
CA GLY A 4 11.17 8.14 22.11
C GLY A 4 11.33 9.33 21.17
N LYS A 5 12.35 9.32 20.31
CA LYS A 5 12.42 10.27 19.20
C LYS A 5 11.28 9.92 18.24
N THR A 6 10.29 10.79 18.09
CA THR A 6 9.27 10.64 17.05
C THR A 6 9.96 10.59 15.70
N PRO A 7 9.84 9.47 14.95
CA PRO A 7 10.40 9.37 13.61
C PRO A 7 9.94 10.53 12.73
N LYS A 8 10.86 11.17 12.01
CA LYS A 8 10.58 12.28 11.10
C LYS A 8 9.44 11.96 10.11
N MET A 9 9.32 10.68 9.71
CA MET A 9 8.25 10.19 8.84
C MET A 9 6.84 10.30 9.42
N LEU A 10 6.66 10.32 10.74
CA LEU A 10 5.35 10.60 11.35
C LEU A 10 4.98 12.08 11.29
N LEU A 11 5.97 12.97 11.15
CA LEU A 11 5.78 14.41 11.05
C LEU A 11 5.56 14.86 9.60
N GLU A 12 6.08 14.09 8.64
CA GLU A 12 5.98 14.35 7.18
C GLU A 12 5.04 13.35 6.50
N GLN A 13 3.88 13.06 7.10
CA GLN A 13 2.88 12.24 6.42
C GLN A 13 2.33 13.01 5.22
N PRO A 14 2.28 12.40 4.02
CA PRO A 14 1.63 13.02 2.87
C PRO A 14 0.14 13.21 3.19
N GLU A 15 -0.36 14.41 2.92
CA GLU A 15 -1.79 14.69 3.03
C GLU A 15 -2.52 13.89 1.95
N LEU A 16 -3.30 12.89 2.36
CA LEU A 16 -4.09 12.07 1.45
C LEU A 16 -5.39 12.82 1.15
N LEU A 17 -5.72 12.95 -0.14
CA LEU A 17 -7.04 13.40 -0.54
C LEU A 17 -8.07 12.44 0.05
N PRO A 18 -9.21 12.91 0.60
CA PRO A 18 -10.21 12.04 1.22
C PRO A 18 -10.68 10.91 0.29
N LEU A 19 -10.73 11.17 -1.01
CA LEU A 19 -11.09 10.18 -2.02
C LEU A 19 -10.08 9.02 -2.10
N LEU A 20 -8.80 9.26 -1.79
CA LEU A 20 -7.73 8.26 -1.79
C LEU A 20 -7.63 7.47 -0.48
N SER A 21 -8.45 7.79 0.53
CA SER A 21 -8.36 7.14 1.85
C SER A 21 -8.71 5.66 1.77
N GLU A 22 -9.74 5.30 1.01
CA GLU A 22 -10.19 3.90 0.87
C GLU A 22 -9.16 3.06 0.10
N GLU A 23 -8.63 3.56 -1.01
CA GLU A 23 -7.63 2.84 -1.79
C GLU A 23 -6.29 2.76 -1.06
N TRP A 24 -5.95 3.79 -0.28
CA TRP A 24 -4.77 3.76 0.58
C TRP A 24 -4.91 2.71 1.69
N ASP A 25 -6.06 2.63 2.36
CA ASP A 25 -6.32 1.63 3.40
C ASP A 25 -6.35 0.21 2.82
N ALA A 26 -6.93 0.03 1.64
CA ALA A 26 -6.88 -1.21 0.88
C ALA A 26 -5.43 -1.59 0.52
N PHE A 27 -4.64 -0.64 0.03
CA PHE A 27 -3.22 -0.85 -0.26
C PHE A 27 -2.44 -1.25 1.00
N ALA A 28 -2.62 -0.52 2.11
CA ALA A 28 -1.96 -0.81 3.37
C ALA A 28 -2.36 -2.18 3.95
N THR A 29 -3.58 -2.62 3.67
CA THR A 29 -4.04 -3.97 4.04
C THR A 29 -3.38 -5.04 3.18
N LEU A 30 -3.33 -4.84 1.86
CA LEU A 30 -2.71 -5.75 0.92
C LEU A 30 -1.18 -5.83 1.08
N ASP A 31 -0.51 -4.71 1.38
CA ASP A 31 0.94 -4.65 1.64
C ASP A 31 1.36 -5.54 2.83
N LYS A 32 0.49 -5.68 3.84
CA LYS A 32 0.74 -6.61 4.96
C LYS A 32 0.68 -8.08 4.55
N ALA A 33 -0.07 -8.40 3.50
CA ALA A 33 -0.18 -9.75 2.96
C ALA A 33 0.91 -10.05 1.90
N ARG A 34 1.64 -9.02 1.45
CA ARG A 34 2.60 -9.10 0.36
C ARG A 34 3.72 -10.10 0.63
N GLN A 35 4.04 -10.87 -0.40
CA GLN A 35 5.19 -11.76 -0.39
C GLN A 35 6.52 -11.02 -0.46
N HIS A 36 7.50 -11.51 0.28
CA HIS A 36 8.86 -10.99 0.29
C HIS A 36 9.83 -12.07 -0.19
N GLY A 37 10.52 -11.79 -1.30
CA GLY A 37 11.52 -12.67 -1.89
C GLY A 37 12.95 -12.26 -1.52
N PHE A 38 13.93 -12.99 -2.07
CA PHE A 38 15.35 -12.71 -1.84
C PHE A 38 15.78 -11.29 -2.26
N SER A 39 15.15 -10.75 -3.32
CA SER A 39 15.42 -9.40 -3.84
C SER A 39 14.47 -8.34 -3.27
N GLY A 40 13.74 -8.64 -2.19
CA GLY A 40 12.82 -7.72 -1.53
C GLY A 40 11.35 -7.97 -1.87
N PRO A 41 10.48 -6.95 -1.67
CA PRO A 41 9.03 -7.06 -1.80
C PRO A 41 8.63 -7.42 -3.23
N GLN A 42 7.70 -8.36 -3.37
CA GLN A 42 7.10 -8.72 -4.65
C GLN A 42 5.87 -7.87 -4.95
N PRO A 43 5.47 -7.72 -6.23
CA PRO A 43 4.22 -7.05 -6.58
C PRO A 43 3.02 -7.69 -5.90
N ILE A 44 2.03 -6.88 -5.55
CA ILE A 44 0.73 -7.39 -5.07
C ILE A 44 0.04 -8.07 -6.26
N THR A 45 -0.34 -9.33 -6.09
CA THR A 45 -0.91 -10.13 -7.18
C THR A 45 -2.36 -9.75 -7.44
N LEU A 46 -2.81 -9.91 -8.70
CA LEU A 46 -4.24 -9.74 -9.03
C LEU A 46 -5.14 -10.67 -8.20
N THR A 47 -4.66 -11.86 -7.85
CA THR A 47 -5.38 -12.81 -6.99
C THR A 47 -5.60 -12.26 -5.58
N GLU A 48 -4.60 -11.61 -4.98
CA GLU A 48 -4.74 -10.97 -3.67
C GLU A 48 -5.71 -9.77 -3.74
N ILE A 49 -5.63 -8.99 -4.80
CA ILE A 49 -6.56 -7.87 -5.03
C ILE A 49 -7.99 -8.40 -5.24
N GLU A 50 -8.15 -9.47 -6.02
CA GLU A 50 -9.44 -10.12 -6.25
C GLU A 50 -10.02 -10.64 -4.93
N ALA A 51 -9.20 -11.31 -4.11
CA ALA A 51 -9.59 -11.80 -2.80
C ALA A 51 -10.01 -10.67 -1.86
N PHE A 52 -9.26 -9.56 -1.83
CA PHE A 52 -9.63 -8.36 -1.08
C PHE A 52 -10.98 -7.81 -1.52
N CYS A 53 -11.18 -7.65 -2.83
CA CYS A 53 -12.43 -7.15 -3.37
C CYS A 53 -13.62 -8.08 -3.03
N ARG A 54 -13.42 -9.39 -3.06
CA ARG A 54 -14.46 -10.37 -2.71
C ARG A 54 -14.85 -10.29 -1.23
N LEU A 55 -13.90 -9.97 -0.35
CA LEU A 55 -14.13 -9.91 1.10
C LEU A 55 -14.73 -8.58 1.55
N ASN A 56 -14.41 -7.49 0.87
CA ASN A 56 -14.77 -6.13 1.30
C ASN A 56 -15.84 -5.47 0.42
N ASP A 57 -16.15 -6.04 -0.73
CA ASP A 57 -17.15 -5.55 -1.70
C ASP A 57 -17.07 -4.03 -1.94
N PRO A 58 -15.92 -3.54 -2.46
CA PRO A 58 -15.69 -2.11 -2.62
C PRO A 58 -16.66 -1.51 -3.65
N PRO A 59 -17.06 -0.23 -3.48
CA PRO A 59 -18.08 0.41 -4.31
C PRO A 59 -17.67 0.52 -5.79
N ASP A 60 -16.38 0.69 -6.08
CA ASP A 60 -15.83 0.64 -7.45
C ASP A 60 -14.61 -0.26 -7.51
N ARG A 61 -14.87 -1.53 -7.86
CA ARG A 61 -13.85 -2.57 -7.94
C ARG A 61 -12.79 -2.26 -9.01
N ASP A 62 -13.21 -1.79 -10.17
CA ASP A 62 -12.29 -1.56 -11.31
C ASP A 62 -11.36 -0.39 -11.01
N GLN A 63 -11.88 0.66 -10.36
CA GLN A 63 -11.11 1.81 -9.93
C GLN A 63 -10.14 1.44 -8.81
N LEU A 64 -10.58 0.66 -7.82
CA LEU A 64 -9.71 0.15 -6.76
C LEU A 64 -8.54 -0.64 -7.34
N ILE A 65 -8.79 -1.61 -8.24
CA ILE A 65 -7.73 -2.40 -8.87
C ILE A 65 -6.68 -1.51 -9.53
N LYS A 66 -7.11 -0.50 -10.30
CA LYS A 66 -6.19 0.44 -10.96
C LYS A 66 -5.35 1.23 -9.95
N TYR A 67 -5.97 1.72 -8.89
CA TYR A 67 -5.26 2.49 -7.86
C TYR A 67 -4.28 1.62 -7.07
N ILE A 68 -4.67 0.42 -6.67
CA ILE A 68 -3.77 -0.52 -5.99
C ILE A 68 -2.54 -0.83 -6.84
N GLN A 69 -2.73 -1.12 -8.14
CA GLN A 69 -1.61 -1.35 -9.06
C GLN A 69 -0.69 -0.13 -9.15
N LYS A 70 -1.24 1.09 -9.17
CA LYS A 70 -0.43 2.32 -9.22
C LYS A 70 0.32 2.61 -7.93
N LEU A 71 -0.30 2.37 -6.77
CA LEU A 71 0.33 2.48 -5.46
C LEU A 71 1.44 1.44 -5.30
N ASP A 72 1.20 0.20 -5.73
CA ASP A 72 2.20 -0.87 -5.72
C ASP A 72 3.40 -0.53 -6.60
N GLU A 73 3.16 -0.06 -7.83
CA GLU A 73 4.19 0.42 -8.75
C GLU A 73 5.02 1.57 -8.15
N ALA A 74 4.35 2.52 -7.47
CA ALA A 74 5.02 3.64 -6.78
C ALA A 74 5.86 3.18 -5.58
N TYR A 75 5.33 2.26 -4.78
CA TYR A 75 6.02 1.69 -3.64
C TYR A 75 7.28 0.93 -4.08
N LEU A 76 7.19 0.05 -5.09
CA LEU A 76 8.33 -0.75 -5.55
C LEU A 76 9.44 0.16 -6.10
N ARG A 77 9.08 1.21 -6.86
CA ARG A 77 10.04 2.23 -7.29
C ARG A 77 10.71 2.96 -6.13
N TRP A 78 9.94 3.34 -5.12
CA TRP A 78 10.48 3.99 -3.92
C TRP A 78 11.42 3.05 -3.17
N TYR A 79 11.06 1.77 -3.02
CA TYR A 79 11.86 0.76 -2.35
C TYR A 79 13.22 0.58 -3.04
N VAL A 80 13.24 0.47 -4.37
CA VAL A 80 14.47 0.36 -5.17
C VAL A 80 15.35 1.61 -5.01
N LYS A 81 14.78 2.82 -4.99
CA LYS A 81 15.55 4.06 -4.80
C LYS A 81 16.12 4.23 -3.39
N LYS A 82 15.56 3.54 -2.41
CA LYS A 82 15.94 3.65 -1.00
C LYS A 82 17.06 2.68 -0.61
N GLN A 83 17.27 1.59 -1.37
CA GLN A 83 18.43 0.71 -1.22
C GLN A 83 19.71 1.40 -1.72
#